data_AF-A0A0G1M3A1-F1
#
_entry.id   AF-A0A0G1M3A1-F1
#
_cell.length_a   1.000
_cell.length_b   1.000
_cell.length_c   1.000
_cell.angle_alpha   90.00
_cell.angle_beta   90.00
_cell.angle_gamma   90.00
#
_symmetry.space_group_name_H-M   'P 1'
#
loop_
_entity.id
_entity.type
_entity.pdbx_description
1 polymer ?
#
loop_
_entity_poly.entity_id
_entity_poly.type
_entity_poly.pdbx_seq_one_letter_code
_entity_poly.pdbx_strand_id
1 'polypeptide(L)'
;MIHTVSISDFRQDLSYYIGLASRGDTIIIKDSKKGQETARLVAGRRWDPVAYSKMLKELAHRPVFSAENHPEWATLKDVQKWLRETRKNADRDFSYIK
;
A
#
# COMPACT_ATOMS: atom_id res chain seq x y z
N MET A 1 -8.17 -9.74 -4.71
CA MET A 1 -8.77 -10.95 -5.33
C MET A 1 -9.84 -10.52 -6.33
N ILE A 2 -10.16 -11.33 -7.35
CA ILE A 2 -11.23 -11.04 -8.33
C ILE A 2 -12.41 -11.96 -8.03
N HIS A 3 -13.59 -11.37 -7.84
CA HIS A 3 -14.84 -12.10 -7.63
C HIS A 3 -15.78 -11.81 -8.78
N THR A 4 -16.35 -12.85 -9.40
CA THR A 4 -17.37 -12.70 -10.45
C THR A 4 -18.72 -13.12 -9.88
N VAL A 5 -19.71 -12.24 -9.93
CA VAL A 5 -21.02 -12.46 -9.31
C VAL A 5 -22.16 -12.06 -10.23
N SER A 6 -23.34 -12.65 -10.02
CA SER A 6 -24.54 -12.24 -10.74
C SER A 6 -25.08 -10.92 -10.18
N ILE A 7 -25.84 -10.18 -10.99
CA ILE A 7 -26.49 -8.94 -10.55
C ILE A 7 -27.49 -9.19 -9.42
N SER A 8 -28.11 -10.37 -9.38
CA SER A 8 -29.08 -10.76 -8.35
C SER A 8 -28.37 -10.97 -7.02
N ASP A 9 -27.28 -11.75 -7.01
CA ASP A 9 -26.49 -12.01 -5.80
C ASP A 9 -25.87 -10.73 -5.28
N PHE A 10 -25.36 -9.88 -6.17
CA PHE A 10 -24.81 -8.58 -5.81
C PHE A 10 -25.85 -7.67 -5.13
N ARG A 11 -27.10 -7.69 -5.59
CA ARG A 11 -28.19 -6.89 -4.99
C ARG A 11 -28.64 -7.44 -3.64
N GLN A 12 -28.62 -8.75 -3.48
CA GLN A 12 -29.02 -9.40 -2.25
C GLN A 12 -28.01 -9.13 -1.13
N ASP A 13 -26.71 -9.17 -1.43
CA ASP A 13 -25.63 -9.01 -0.45
C ASP A 13 -24.73 -7.79 -0.72
N LEU A 14 -25.37 -6.66 -1.02
CA LEU A 14 -24.71 -5.44 -1.50
C LEU A 14 -23.63 -4.94 -0.52
N SER A 15 -23.92 -4.96 0.79
CA SER A 15 -22.98 -4.58 1.85
C SER A 15 -21.73 -5.46 1.90
N TYR A 16 -21.88 -6.76 1.65
CA TYR A 16 -20.75 -7.70 1.65
C TYR A 16 -19.80 -7.42 0.48
N TYR A 17 -20.33 -7.23 -0.73
CA TYR A 17 -19.52 -6.96 -1.91
C TYR A 17 -18.89 -5.57 -1.89
N ILE A 18 -19.57 -4.56 -1.34
CA ILE A 18 -18.93 -3.25 -1.06
C ILE A 18 -17.80 -3.42 -0.04
N GLY A 19 -17.99 -4.23 1.00
CA GLY A 19 -16.96 -4.53 2.00
C GLY A 19 -15.75 -5.30 1.44
N LEU A 20 -15.94 -6.14 0.43
CA LEU A 20 -14.83 -6.76 -0.32
C LEU A 20 -14.12 -5.71 -1.18
N ALA A 21 -14.88 -4.91 -1.91
CA ALA A 21 -14.33 -3.86 -2.75
C ALA A 21 -13.48 -2.86 -1.94
N SER A 22 -13.98 -2.40 -0.79
CA SER A 22 -13.26 -1.46 0.10
C SER A 22 -11.94 -2.02 0.65
N ARG A 23 -11.84 -3.34 0.79
CA ARG A 23 -10.60 -4.05 1.17
C ARG A 23 -9.61 -4.19 0.00
N GLY A 24 -9.99 -3.82 -1.20
CA GLY A 24 -9.16 -3.84 -2.41
C GLY A 24 -9.46 -4.98 -3.38
N ASP A 25 -10.52 -5.76 -3.16
CA ASP A 25 -10.95 -6.76 -4.12
C ASP A 25 -11.66 -6.12 -5.33
N THR A 26 -11.60 -6.80 -6.47
CA THR A 26 -12.33 -6.42 -7.68
C THR A 26 -13.59 -7.29 -7.79
N ILE A 27 -14.76 -6.66 -7.88
CA ILE A 27 -16.04 -7.35 -8.11
C ILE A 27 -16.47 -7.13 -9.57
N ILE A 28 -16.59 -8.21 -10.33
CA ILE A 28 -17.13 -8.22 -11.70
C ILE A 28 -18.58 -8.67 -11.62
N ILE A 29 -19.49 -7.78 -12.03
CA ILE A 29 -20.93 -8.03 -12.01
C ILE A 29 -21.38 -8.44 -13.41
N LYS A 30 -21.93 -9.65 -13.52
CA LYS A 30 -22.45 -10.20 -14.77
C LYS A 30 -23.98 -10.31 -14.72
N ASP A 31 -24.62 -9.96 -15.83
CA ASP A 31 -26.04 -10.25 -16.03
C ASP A 31 -26.17 -11.58 -16.75
N SER A 32 -26.67 -12.61 -16.04
CA SER A 32 -26.91 -13.94 -16.60
C SER A 32 -28.01 -13.96 -17.67
N LYS A 33 -28.89 -12.94 -17.72
CA LYS A 33 -29.95 -12.84 -18.73
C LYS A 33 -29.50 -12.17 -20.03
N LYS A 34 -28.41 -11.40 -20.01
CA LYS A 34 -27.93 -10.64 -21.16
C LYS A 34 -26.53 -11.03 -21.65
N GLY A 35 -25.83 -11.93 -20.95
CA GLY A 35 -24.53 -12.46 -21.40
C GLY A 35 -23.41 -11.42 -21.48
N GLN A 36 -23.59 -10.25 -20.84
CA GLN A 36 -22.65 -9.13 -20.91
C GLN A 36 -22.11 -8.80 -19.52
N GLU A 37 -20.80 -8.52 -19.44
CA GLU A 37 -20.19 -7.89 -18.27
C GLU A 37 -20.83 -6.51 -18.10
N THR A 38 -21.57 -6.33 -17.01
CA THR A 38 -22.44 -5.16 -16.83
C THR A 38 -21.74 -4.06 -16.05
N ALA A 39 -20.91 -4.41 -15.06
CA ALA A 39 -20.17 -3.44 -14.27
C ALA A 39 -18.97 -4.06 -13.54
N ARG A 40 -17.92 -3.26 -13.32
CA ARG A 40 -16.77 -3.62 -12.50
C ARG A 40 -16.67 -2.65 -11.32
N LEU A 41 -16.77 -3.17 -10.10
CA LEU A 41 -16.54 -2.41 -8.88
C LEU A 41 -15.08 -2.64 -8.44
N VAL A 42 -14.31 -1.55 -8.43
CA VAL A 42 -12.96 -1.52 -7.88
C VAL A 42 -12.94 -0.37 -6.89
N ALA A 43 -12.47 -0.60 -5.66
CA ALA A 43 -12.10 0.53 -4.82
C ALA A 43 -10.87 1.19 -5.44
N GLY A 44 -11.10 2.28 -6.17
CA GLY A 44 -10.03 3.19 -6.51
C GLY A 44 -9.52 3.75 -5.20
N ARG A 45 -8.38 3.24 -4.70
CA ARG A 45 -7.56 4.02 -3.77
C ARG A 45 -7.19 5.28 -4.54
N ARG A 46 -7.97 6.35 -4.36
CA ARG A 46 -7.60 7.65 -4.89
C ARG A 46 -6.29 8.00 -4.22
N TRP A 47 -5.25 8.07 -5.04
CA TRP A 47 -3.97 8.58 -4.59
C TRP A 47 -4.21 10.00 -4.07
N ASP A 48 -4.07 10.17 -2.76
CA ASP A 48 -4.14 11.46 -2.11
C ASP A 48 -2.70 11.87 -1.74
N PRO A 49 -2.04 12.68 -2.59
CA PRO A 49 -0.68 13.14 -2.33
C PRO A 49 -0.58 14.00 -1.07
N VAL A 50 -1.69 14.64 -0.66
CA VAL A 50 -1.73 15.48 0.55
C VAL A 50 -1.76 14.61 1.79
N ALA A 51 -2.63 13.61 1.84
CA ALA A 51 -2.67 12.64 2.94
C ALA A 51 -1.35 11.84 3.03
N TYR A 52 -0.79 11.43 1.90
CA TYR A 52 0.48 10.73 1.85
C TYR A 52 1.65 11.60 2.33
N SER A 53 1.74 12.85 1.88
CA SER A 53 2.80 13.77 2.34
C SER A 53 2.66 14.13 3.81
N LYS A 54 1.42 14.26 4.32
CA LYS A 54 1.15 14.45 5.75
C LYS A 54 1.58 13.24 6.57
N MET A 55 1.24 12.03 6.13
CA MET A 55 1.71 10.78 6.74
C MET A 55 3.25 10.70 6.76
N LEU A 56 3.92 11.02 5.65
CA LEU A 56 5.38 11.03 5.60
C LEU A 56 5.98 12.06 6.56
N LYS A 57 5.41 13.25 6.69
CA LYS A 57 5.84 14.25 7.68
C LYS A 57 5.63 13.74 9.10
N GLU A 58 4.47 13.17 9.41
CA GLU A 58 4.20 12.58 10.73
C GLU A 58 5.18 11.45 11.08
N LEU A 59 5.50 10.57 10.12
CA LEU A 59 6.51 9.50 10.28
C LEU A 59 7.95 10.05 10.36
N ALA A 60 8.25 11.15 9.68
CA ALA A 60 9.55 11.81 9.82
C ALA A 60 9.72 12.50 11.18
N HIS A 61 8.62 13.01 11.75
CA HIS A 61 8.59 13.63 13.09
C HIS A 61 8.44 12.62 14.23
N ARG A 62 7.87 11.44 13.95
CA ARG A 62 7.86 10.28 14.83
C ARG A 62 8.65 9.18 14.15
N PRO A 63 10.00 9.23 14.18
CA PRO A 63 10.79 8.12 13.70
C PRO A 63 10.43 6.91 14.56
N VAL A 64 9.53 6.06 14.05
CA VAL A 64 9.28 4.75 14.62
C VAL A 64 10.47 3.89 14.20
N PHE A 65 11.63 4.17 14.81
CA PHE A 65 12.60 3.14 15.07
C PHE A 65 11.97 2.26 16.15
N SER A 66 10.98 1.43 15.79
CA SER A 66 10.61 0.34 16.68
C SER A 66 11.77 -0.65 16.64
N ALA A 67 12.77 -0.39 17.48
CA ALA A 67 13.94 -1.21 17.71
C ALA A 67 13.61 -2.56 18.35
N GLU A 68 12.33 -2.94 18.44
CA GLU A 68 11.92 -4.14 19.18
C GLU A 68 12.42 -5.43 18.53
N ASN A 69 12.93 -5.44 17.29
CA ASN A 69 13.66 -6.61 16.75
C ASN A 69 14.42 -6.40 15.41
N HIS A 70 15.04 -5.24 15.13
CA HIS A 70 15.87 -5.12 13.91
C HIS A 70 17.33 -5.50 14.20
N PRO A 71 17.90 -6.56 13.58
CA PRO A 71 19.23 -7.07 13.92
C PRO A 71 20.35 -6.04 13.71
N GLU A 72 20.13 -5.05 12.85
CA GLU A 72 21.14 -4.03 12.53
C GLU A 72 20.93 -2.69 13.26
N TRP A 73 19.77 -2.43 13.87
CA TRP A 73 19.41 -1.11 14.44
C TRP A 73 18.81 -1.20 15.85
N ALA A 74 19.16 -2.25 16.61
CA ALA A 74 18.62 -2.52 17.94
C ALA A 74 19.03 -1.47 18.99
N THR A 75 20.20 -0.85 18.84
CA THR A 75 20.68 0.21 19.74
C THR A 75 21.06 1.48 18.99
N LEU A 76 21.09 2.62 19.70
CA LEU A 76 21.57 3.90 19.16
C LEU A 76 22.99 3.77 18.56
N LYS A 77 23.83 2.92 19.16
CA LYS A 77 25.18 2.63 18.67
C LYS A 77 25.17 1.87 17.35
N ASP A 78 24.23 0.94 17.17
CA ASP A 78 24.08 0.19 15.93
C ASP A 78 23.53 1.07 14.80
N VAL A 79 22.57 1.95 15.11
CA VAL A 79 22.10 2.99 14.18
C VAL A 79 23.25 3.92 13.76
N GLN A 80 24.08 4.36 14.71
CA GLN A 80 25.27 5.18 14.40
C GLN A 80 26.29 4.42 13.55
N LYS A 81 26.51 3.13 13.80
CA LYS A 81 27.41 2.28 13.02
C LYS A 81 26.89 2.11 11.59
N TRP A 82 25.62 1.73 11.44
CA TRP A 82 24.96 1.59 10.15
C TRP A 82 24.96 2.88 9.34
N LEU A 83 24.67 4.03 9.96
CA LEU A 83 24.75 5.35 9.30
C LEU A 83 26.18 5.68 8.84
N ARG A 84 27.21 5.28 9.59
CA ARG A 84 28.61 5.50 9.20
C ARG A 84 29.03 4.58 8.05
N GLU A 85 28.60 3.34 8.05
CA GLU A 85 28.89 2.37 6.98
C GLU A 85 28.16 2.73 5.69
N THR A 86 26.88 3.08 5.77
CA THR A 86 26.09 3.54 4.61
C THR A 86 26.62 4.86 4.04
N ARG A 87 26.98 5.85 4.87
CA ARG A 87 27.64 7.07 4.38
C ARG A 87 28.98 6.82 3.71
N LYS A 88 29.82 5.94 4.28
CA LYS A 88 31.08 5.53 3.63
C LYS A 88 30.87 4.87 2.27
N ASN A 89 29.74 4.17 2.08
CA ASN A 89 29.39 3.57 0.79
C ASN A 89 28.79 4.60 -0.19
N ALA A 90 27.99 5.55 0.30
CA ALA A 90 27.43 6.63 -0.52
C ALA A 90 28.48 7.64 -0.99
N ASP A 91 29.50 7.93 -0.16
CA ASP A 91 30.62 8.81 -0.49
C ASP A 91 31.68 8.16 -1.42
N ARG A 92 31.38 6.97 -1.97
CA ARG A 92 32.31 6.17 -2.80
C ARG A 92 31.83 5.86 -4.21
N ASP A 93 30.76 6.49 -4.66
CA ASP A 93 30.38 6.46 -6.08
C ASP A 93 30.27 7.89 -6.64
N PHE A 94 31.32 8.30 -7.34
CA PHE A 94 31.39 9.54 -8.09
C PHE A 94 31.19 9.32 -9.59
N SER A 95 30.67 8.16 -10.02
CA SER A 95 30.48 7.84 -11.45
C SER A 95 29.51 8.77 -12.18
N TYR A 96 28.77 9.61 -11.45
CA TYR A 96 27.84 10.61 -11.98
C TYR A 96 28.43 12.03 -12.08
N ILE A 97 29.68 12.26 -11.64
CA ILE A 97 30.38 13.52 -11.83
C ILE A 97 31.16 13.41 -13.16
N LYS A 98 30.55 13.92 -14.23
CA LYS A 98 31.20 14.26 -15.50
C LYS A 98 31.60 15.72 -15.50
#